data_AF-A0A4R7G309-F1
#
_entry.id   AF-A0A4R7G309-F1
#
_cell.length_a   1.000
_cell.length_b   1.000
_cell.length_c   1.000
_cell.angle_alpha   90.00
_cell.angle_beta   90.00
_cell.angle_gamma   90.00
#
_symmetry.space_group_name_H-M   'P 1'
#
loop_
_entity.id
_entity.type
_entity.pdbx_description
1 polymer ?
#
loop_
_entity_poly.entity_id
_entity_poly.type
_entity_poly.pdbx_seq_one_letter_code
_entity_poly.pdbx_strand_id
1 'polypeptide(L)'
;MRKSLPLATTALVGMAIAATAVPAYAAEEGAASAQLSVLHAVPDLPVDVYVNGELTLDDFNPGDLAGPLELPGGDYEIAITAADAADASDPVLGPVDVSLESGGNYTAAAHLDADGNPTVTAFGNDTSELAAGEGRLTVRHVAAAPAVDVLANGEVAVESLSNPDEASLDLPAGTLEAAVTLAGESDPVIGPADVDVAEGVNTIVYAWGSAADGNLALATQTVDATHSSPDGVPTGNFEVVAGQSTAGWVAGIGVLALIGVGTVAMGARAKSRV
;
A
#
# COMPACT_ATOMS: atom_id res chain seq x y z
N MET A 1 62.62 46.22 -48.39
CA MET A 1 62.76 47.68 -48.33
C MET A 1 61.40 48.29 -48.04
N ARG A 2 61.29 49.14 -47.00
CA ARG A 2 60.21 50.13 -46.70
C ARG A 2 58.82 49.53 -46.39
N LYS A 3 58.47 49.42 -45.10
CA LYS A 3 57.70 50.41 -44.28
C LYS A 3 56.23 50.54 -44.70
N SER A 4 55.32 50.07 -43.84
CA SER A 4 54.29 50.92 -43.18
C SER A 4 53.33 50.07 -42.33
N LEU A 5 53.28 50.37 -41.02
CA LEU A 5 52.07 50.25 -40.21
C LEU A 5 51.17 51.46 -40.57
N PRO A 6 49.83 51.38 -40.44
CA PRO A 6 49.25 51.86 -39.18
C PRO A 6 47.87 51.31 -38.76
N LEU A 7 47.60 51.60 -37.48
CA LEU A 7 46.32 52.01 -36.88
C LEU A 7 45.25 50.96 -36.55
N ALA A 8 45.14 50.74 -35.25
CA ALA A 8 43.98 50.22 -34.55
C ALA A 8 42.77 51.17 -34.67
N THR A 9 41.58 50.60 -34.80
CA THR A 9 40.32 51.27 -34.43
C THR A 9 39.37 50.25 -33.83
N THR A 10 38.86 50.61 -32.65
CA THR A 10 38.07 49.87 -31.68
C THR A 10 36.67 49.50 -32.19
N ALA A 11 36.22 48.27 -31.94
CA ALA A 11 34.79 47.94 -31.84
C ALA A 11 34.61 46.87 -30.74
N LEU A 12 34.33 47.35 -29.53
CA LEU A 12 34.00 46.54 -28.37
C LEU A 12 32.49 46.23 -28.48
N VAL A 13 32.14 45.07 -29.04
CA VAL A 13 30.77 44.57 -29.04
C VAL A 13 30.54 43.90 -27.69
N GLY A 14 29.93 44.63 -26.76
CA GLY A 14 29.39 44.07 -25.52
C GLY A 14 28.20 43.17 -25.85
N MET A 15 28.39 41.86 -25.76
CA MET A 15 27.32 40.89 -25.88
C MET A 15 26.55 40.85 -24.57
N ALA A 16 25.47 41.63 -24.49
CA ALA A 16 24.49 41.54 -23.41
C ALA A 16 23.73 40.22 -23.58
N ILE A 17 24.09 39.21 -22.78
CA ILE A 17 23.26 38.02 -22.62
C ILE A 17 22.06 38.45 -21.77
N ALA A 18 20.94 38.73 -22.42
CA ALA A 18 19.65 38.84 -21.75
C ALA A 18 19.32 37.45 -21.21
N ALA A 19 19.50 37.24 -19.91
CA ALA A 19 18.96 36.10 -19.21
C ALA A 19 17.43 36.24 -19.21
N THR A 20 16.78 35.69 -20.23
CA THR A 20 15.34 35.43 -20.16
C THR A 20 15.15 34.42 -19.05
N ALA A 21 14.63 34.87 -17.91
CA ALA A 21 14.13 34.01 -16.86
C ALA A 21 12.97 33.20 -17.46
N VAL A 22 13.29 32.03 -18.02
CA VAL A 22 12.30 30.99 -18.25
C VAL A 22 11.87 30.57 -16.85
N PRO A 23 10.58 30.63 -16.48
CA PRO A 23 10.15 30.06 -15.21
C PRO A 23 10.62 28.60 -15.21
N ALA A 24 11.48 28.27 -14.24
CA ALA A 24 11.75 26.89 -13.92
C ALA A 24 10.42 26.33 -13.42
N TYR A 25 9.74 25.54 -14.25
CA TYR A 25 8.72 24.63 -13.76
C TYR A 25 9.43 23.75 -12.73
N ALA A 26 9.12 23.95 -11.46
CA ALA A 26 9.43 22.95 -10.46
C ALA A 26 8.74 21.68 -10.95
N ALA A 27 9.52 20.67 -11.36
CA ALA A 27 9.01 19.32 -11.34
C ALA A 27 8.61 19.08 -9.89
N GLU A 28 7.32 18.90 -9.64
CA GLU A 28 6.85 18.46 -8.33
C GLU A 28 7.52 17.12 -8.06
N GLU A 29 8.55 17.13 -7.22
CA GLU A 29 9.10 15.91 -6.64
C GLU A 29 8.00 15.29 -5.76
N GLY A 30 7.33 14.28 -6.32
CA GLY A 30 6.66 13.23 -5.55
C GLY A 30 5.44 13.66 -4.74
N ALA A 31 4.47 14.36 -5.35
CA ALA A 31 3.11 14.22 -4.85
C ALA A 31 2.73 12.73 -4.97
N ALA A 32 2.36 12.09 -3.87
CA ALA A 32 1.96 10.68 -3.91
C ALA A 32 0.73 10.55 -4.82
N SER A 33 0.80 9.69 -5.84
CA SER A 33 -0.35 9.39 -6.69
C SER A 33 -1.43 8.72 -5.85
N ALA A 34 -2.69 9.07 -6.10
CA ALA A 34 -3.83 8.29 -5.65
C ALA A 34 -3.91 6.99 -6.46
N GLN A 35 -4.41 5.93 -5.84
CA GLN A 35 -4.69 4.65 -6.47
C GLN A 35 -6.20 4.50 -6.65
N LEU A 36 -6.65 4.37 -7.90
CA LEU A 36 -8.07 4.14 -8.20
C LEU A 36 -8.25 2.76 -8.84
N SER A 37 -9.01 1.90 -8.17
CA SER A 37 -9.54 0.68 -8.77
C SER A 37 -10.99 0.91 -9.22
N VAL A 38 -11.44 0.16 -10.23
CA VAL A 38 -12.80 0.26 -10.76
C VAL A 38 -13.41 -1.13 -10.75
N LEU A 39 -14.58 -1.27 -10.12
CA LEU A 39 -15.39 -2.48 -10.13
C LEU A 39 -16.64 -2.23 -10.98
N HIS A 40 -16.93 -3.14 -11.90
CA HIS A 40 -18.21 -3.17 -12.57
C HIS A 40 -19.13 -4.20 -11.95
N ALA A 41 -20.22 -3.74 -11.38
CA ALA A 41 -21.16 -4.49 -10.55
C ALA A 41 -22.62 -4.26 -11.00
N VAL A 42 -22.83 -3.93 -12.28
CA VAL A 42 -24.16 -3.89 -12.92
C VAL A 42 -24.33 -5.16 -13.76
N PRO A 43 -25.27 -6.07 -13.42
CA PRO A 43 -25.50 -7.30 -14.18
C PRO A 43 -25.89 -7.07 -15.64
N ASP A 44 -25.53 -8.04 -16.49
CA ASP A 44 -26.01 -8.18 -17.89
C ASP A 44 -25.75 -6.97 -18.82
N LEU A 45 -24.81 -6.09 -18.45
CA LEU A 45 -24.50 -4.89 -19.21
C LEU A 45 -22.99 -4.71 -19.36
N PRO A 46 -22.36 -5.02 -20.51
CA PRO A 46 -20.99 -4.58 -20.76
C PRO A 46 -20.95 -3.05 -20.95
N VAL A 47 -19.91 -2.40 -20.42
CA VAL A 47 -19.81 -0.94 -20.41
C VAL A 47 -18.42 -0.45 -20.78
N ASP A 48 -18.35 0.78 -21.27
CA ASP A 48 -17.10 1.53 -21.39
C ASP A 48 -17.01 2.60 -20.30
N VAL A 49 -15.81 2.80 -19.78
CA VAL A 49 -15.54 3.78 -18.72
C VAL A 49 -14.65 4.88 -19.26
N TYR A 50 -15.16 6.11 -19.15
CA TYR A 50 -14.47 7.34 -19.52
C TYR A 50 -14.07 8.10 -18.27
N VAL A 51 -12.83 8.59 -18.24
CA VAL A 51 -12.30 9.46 -17.19
C VAL A 51 -11.91 10.78 -17.84
N ASN A 52 -12.49 11.89 -17.38
CA ASN A 52 -12.33 13.22 -17.98
C ASN A 52 -12.58 13.25 -19.50
N GLY A 53 -13.54 12.43 -19.96
CA GLY A 53 -13.90 12.29 -21.37
C GLY A 53 -12.96 11.41 -22.21
N GLU A 54 -11.93 10.80 -21.63
CA GLU A 54 -11.03 9.86 -22.31
C GLU A 54 -11.40 8.41 -21.98
N LEU A 55 -11.54 7.57 -23.02
CA LEU A 55 -11.83 6.15 -22.88
C LEU A 55 -10.68 5.46 -22.14
N THR A 56 -10.98 4.95 -20.95
CA THR A 56 -9.98 4.34 -20.05
C THR A 56 -10.14 2.83 -19.98
N LEU A 57 -11.39 2.34 -19.92
CA LEU A 57 -11.72 0.91 -19.97
C LEU A 57 -12.75 0.69 -21.08
N ASP A 58 -12.50 -0.34 -21.89
CA ASP A 58 -13.26 -0.70 -23.10
C ASP A 58 -13.81 -2.12 -22.91
N ASP A 59 -15.07 -2.36 -23.27
CA ASP A 59 -15.75 -3.66 -23.15
C ASP A 59 -15.65 -4.29 -21.72
N PHE A 60 -15.82 -3.48 -20.67
CA PHE A 60 -15.68 -3.90 -19.28
C PHE A 60 -16.88 -4.75 -18.83
N ASN A 61 -16.64 -5.98 -18.38
CA ASN A 61 -17.71 -6.95 -18.12
C ASN A 61 -18.17 -6.94 -16.65
N PRO A 62 -19.45 -7.27 -16.38
CA PRO A 62 -19.95 -7.37 -15.02
C PRO A 62 -19.14 -8.36 -14.18
N GLY A 63 -18.75 -7.93 -12.98
CA GLY A 63 -17.90 -8.65 -12.04
C GLY A 63 -16.41 -8.40 -12.21
N ASP A 64 -15.98 -7.77 -13.31
CA ASP A 64 -14.57 -7.46 -13.53
C ASP A 64 -14.10 -6.31 -12.62
N LEU A 65 -12.85 -6.40 -12.19
CA LEU A 65 -12.15 -5.38 -11.43
C LEU A 65 -10.90 -4.94 -12.18
N ALA A 66 -10.77 -3.65 -12.41
CA ALA A 66 -9.64 -3.02 -13.07
C ALA A 66 -8.85 -2.14 -12.09
N GLY A 67 -7.56 -1.95 -12.39
CA GLY A 67 -6.65 -1.11 -11.61
C GLY A 67 -5.71 -1.90 -10.68
N PRO A 68 -5.05 -1.22 -9.72
CA PRO A 68 -5.17 0.21 -9.47
C PRO A 68 -4.51 1.05 -10.57
N LEU A 69 -5.19 2.13 -10.97
CA LEU A 69 -4.63 3.19 -11.82
C LEU A 69 -4.01 4.27 -10.92
N GLU A 70 -2.76 4.63 -11.20
CA GLU A 70 -2.07 5.72 -10.51
C GLU A 70 -2.46 7.06 -11.12
N LEU A 71 -3.17 7.88 -10.35
CA LEU A 71 -3.68 9.18 -10.75
C LEU A 71 -3.15 10.27 -9.81
N PRO A 72 -2.78 11.47 -10.30
CA PRO A 72 -2.55 12.61 -9.43
C PRO A 72 -3.76 12.89 -8.54
N GLY A 73 -3.55 13.40 -7.33
CA GLY A 73 -4.68 13.89 -6.52
C GLY A 73 -5.43 15.01 -7.25
N GLY A 74 -6.76 14.98 -7.22
CA GLY A 74 -7.61 15.91 -7.95
C GLY A 74 -9.03 15.40 -8.14
N ASP A 75 -9.85 16.21 -8.81
CA ASP A 75 -11.22 15.85 -9.17
C ASP A 75 -11.24 15.21 -10.56
N TYR A 76 -11.97 14.11 -10.68
CA TYR A 76 -12.12 13.34 -11.92
C TYR A 76 -13.60 13.19 -12.26
N GLU A 77 -13.94 13.45 -13.51
CA GLU A 77 -15.27 13.19 -14.04
C GLU A 77 -15.31 11.78 -14.62
N ILE A 78 -16.15 10.91 -14.07
CA ILE A 78 -16.34 9.54 -14.55
C ILE A 78 -17.68 9.43 -15.26
N ALA A 79 -17.65 8.92 -16.49
CA ALA A 79 -18.84 8.61 -17.28
C ALA A 79 -18.79 7.16 -17.74
N ILE A 80 -19.94 6.49 -17.70
CA ILE A 80 -20.10 5.10 -18.10
C ILE A 80 -21.11 5.03 -19.23
N THR A 81 -20.73 4.40 -20.34
CA THR A 81 -21.58 4.22 -21.52
C THR A 81 -21.82 2.75 -21.79
N ALA A 82 -22.78 2.44 -22.65
CA ALA A 82 -22.88 1.10 -23.22
C ALA A 82 -21.61 0.80 -24.04
N ALA A 83 -21.17 -0.46 -24.03
CA ALA A 83 -19.95 -0.89 -24.73
C ALA A 83 -19.97 -0.69 -26.27
N ASP A 84 -21.15 -0.51 -26.87
CA ASP A 84 -21.32 -0.23 -28.29
C ASP A 84 -21.52 1.27 -28.59
N ALA A 85 -21.33 2.14 -27.59
CA ALA A 85 -21.45 3.58 -27.77
C ALA A 85 -20.33 4.12 -28.68
N ALA A 86 -20.68 5.08 -29.55
CA ALA A 86 -19.70 5.70 -30.44
C ALA A 86 -18.76 6.68 -29.69
N ASP A 87 -19.25 7.28 -28.61
CA ASP A 87 -18.57 8.24 -27.75
C ASP A 87 -19.34 8.46 -26.43
N ALA A 88 -18.76 9.26 -25.52
CA ALA A 88 -19.33 9.57 -24.21
C ALA A 88 -20.47 10.62 -24.21
N SER A 89 -21.08 10.95 -25.35
CA SER A 89 -22.12 11.99 -25.42
C SER A 89 -23.48 11.58 -24.85
N ASP A 90 -23.74 10.28 -24.69
CA ASP A 90 -24.96 9.73 -24.10
C ASP A 90 -24.62 8.65 -23.06
N PRO A 91 -24.09 9.04 -21.88
CA PRO A 91 -23.72 8.08 -20.85
C PRO A 91 -24.95 7.38 -20.29
N VAL A 92 -24.84 6.06 -20.12
CA VAL A 92 -25.84 5.26 -19.39
C VAL A 92 -25.84 5.68 -17.91
N LEU A 93 -24.68 6.12 -17.42
CA LEU A 93 -24.52 6.61 -16.07
C LEU A 93 -23.43 7.68 -15.98
N GLY A 94 -23.78 8.78 -15.29
CA GLY A 94 -22.90 9.92 -15.08
C GLY A 94 -23.22 11.13 -15.96
N PRO A 95 -22.37 12.16 -15.96
CA PRO A 95 -21.07 12.23 -15.28
C PRO A 95 -21.19 12.25 -13.74
N VAL A 96 -20.27 11.56 -13.06
CA VAL A 96 -20.11 11.57 -11.60
C VAL A 96 -18.74 12.13 -11.25
N ASP A 97 -18.71 13.13 -10.37
CA ASP A 97 -17.46 13.71 -9.86
C ASP A 97 -16.89 12.85 -8.72
N VAL A 98 -15.63 12.43 -8.86
CA VAL A 98 -14.87 11.71 -7.83
C VAL A 98 -13.63 12.52 -7.46
N SER A 99 -13.54 12.92 -6.20
CA SER A 99 -12.36 13.60 -5.65
C SER A 99 -11.38 12.58 -5.08
N LEU A 100 -10.16 12.55 -5.60
CA LEU A 100 -9.08 11.70 -5.14
C LEU A 100 -8.05 12.50 -4.34
N GLU A 101 -7.81 12.11 -3.09
CA GLU A 101 -6.74 12.70 -2.30
C GLU A 101 -5.39 12.09 -2.69
N SER A 102 -4.35 12.94 -2.74
CA SER A 102 -2.98 12.51 -3.03
C SER A 102 -2.54 11.41 -2.04
N GLY A 103 -2.07 10.28 -2.56
CA GLY A 103 -1.67 9.11 -1.76
C GLY A 103 -2.82 8.24 -1.22
N GLY A 104 -4.08 8.58 -1.50
CA GLY A 104 -5.23 7.77 -1.12
C GLY A 104 -5.38 6.50 -1.95
N ASN A 105 -6.11 5.53 -1.43
CA ASN A 105 -6.46 4.29 -2.14
C ASN A 105 -7.99 4.20 -2.21
N TYR A 106 -8.53 4.05 -3.42
CA TYR A 106 -9.96 4.11 -3.67
C TYR A 106 -10.41 3.00 -4.61
N THR A 107 -11.66 2.56 -4.46
CA THR A 107 -12.36 1.75 -5.45
C THR A 107 -13.67 2.44 -5.84
N ALA A 108 -13.83 2.75 -7.13
CA ALA A 108 -15.11 3.17 -7.69
C ALA A 108 -15.89 1.94 -8.13
N ALA A 109 -17.05 1.70 -7.53
CA ALA A 109 -17.95 0.62 -7.93
C ALA A 109 -19.11 1.20 -8.74
N ALA A 110 -19.28 0.76 -9.97
CA ALA A 110 -20.50 0.97 -10.75
C ALA A 110 -21.48 -0.15 -10.42
N HIS A 111 -22.59 0.13 -9.77
CA HIS A 111 -23.47 -0.90 -9.22
C HIS A 111 -24.95 -0.49 -9.28
N LEU A 112 -25.84 -1.36 -8.79
CA LEU A 112 -27.26 -1.01 -8.63
C LEU A 112 -27.50 -0.44 -7.22
N ASP A 113 -28.28 0.64 -7.12
CA ASP A 113 -28.79 1.13 -5.84
C ASP A 113 -29.83 0.16 -5.25
N ALA A 114 -30.31 0.43 -4.03
CA ALA A 114 -31.29 -0.43 -3.37
C ALA A 114 -32.62 -0.59 -4.14
N ASP A 115 -32.95 0.37 -5.01
CA ASP A 115 -34.15 0.37 -5.85
C ASP A 115 -33.91 -0.31 -7.23
N GLY A 116 -32.67 -0.70 -7.53
CA GLY A 116 -32.28 -1.35 -8.80
C GLY A 116 -31.86 -0.38 -9.91
N ASN A 117 -31.64 0.91 -9.62
CA ASN A 117 -31.12 1.85 -10.61
C ASN A 117 -29.58 1.82 -10.64
N PRO A 118 -28.94 1.90 -11.81
CA PRO A 118 -27.50 2.06 -11.91
C PRO A 118 -27.01 3.32 -11.17
N THR A 119 -25.96 3.18 -10.37
CA THR A 119 -25.26 4.26 -9.66
C THR A 119 -23.74 3.98 -9.60
N VAL A 120 -22.94 4.99 -9.22
CA VAL A 120 -21.51 4.83 -8.93
C VAL A 120 -21.23 5.33 -7.53
N THR A 121 -20.54 4.50 -6.75
CA THR A 121 -20.08 4.85 -5.41
C THR A 121 -18.56 4.71 -5.34
N ALA A 122 -17.88 5.78 -4.89
CA ALA A 122 -16.46 5.76 -4.61
C ALA A 122 -16.23 5.41 -3.14
N PHE A 123 -15.44 4.37 -2.89
CA PHE A 123 -15.07 3.92 -1.56
C PHE A 123 -13.60 4.21 -1.29
N GLY A 124 -13.28 4.72 -0.11
CA GLY A 124 -11.91 4.75 0.39
C GLY A 124 -11.51 3.37 0.89
N ASN A 125 -10.38 2.85 0.43
CA ASN A 125 -9.84 1.59 0.90
C ASN A 125 -8.96 1.85 2.12
N ASP A 126 -9.29 1.21 3.24
CA ASP A 126 -8.51 1.38 4.46
C ASP A 126 -7.19 0.58 4.36
N THR A 127 -6.08 1.32 4.35
CA THR A 127 -4.70 0.82 4.31
C THR A 127 -3.95 1.05 5.62
N SER A 128 -4.68 1.35 6.71
CA SER A 128 -4.11 1.58 8.05
C SER A 128 -3.38 0.35 8.59
N GLU A 129 -2.63 0.55 9.68
CA GLU A 129 -1.77 -0.49 10.23
C GLU A 129 -2.57 -1.64 10.84
N LEU A 130 -2.20 -2.87 10.50
CA LEU A 130 -2.69 -4.11 11.11
C LEU A 130 -1.68 -4.68 12.12
N ALA A 131 -2.18 -5.37 13.13
CA ALA A 131 -1.35 -6.08 14.08
C ALA A 131 -0.70 -7.31 13.42
N ALA A 132 0.44 -7.74 13.96
CA ALA A 132 1.12 -8.93 13.48
C ALA A 132 0.22 -10.18 13.60
N GLY A 133 0.14 -10.97 12.53
CA GLY A 133 -0.71 -12.15 12.42
C GLY A 133 -2.18 -11.86 12.09
N GLU A 134 -2.57 -10.60 11.86
CA GLU A 134 -3.94 -10.22 11.50
C GLU A 134 -4.06 -9.77 10.04
N GLY A 135 -5.24 -10.01 9.47
CA GLY A 135 -5.70 -9.43 8.22
C GLY A 135 -7.00 -8.66 8.45
N ARG A 136 -7.42 -7.88 7.46
CA ARG A 136 -8.70 -7.18 7.48
C ARG A 136 -9.65 -7.77 6.47
N LEU A 137 -10.90 -7.97 6.87
CA LEU A 137 -12.01 -8.28 5.98
C LEU A 137 -12.91 -7.05 5.90
N THR A 138 -13.08 -6.48 4.71
CA THR A 138 -14.07 -5.42 4.45
C THR A 138 -15.19 -5.99 3.59
N VAL A 139 -16.44 -5.79 3.98
CA VAL A 139 -17.61 -6.20 3.21
C VAL A 139 -18.35 -4.97 2.75
N ARG A 140 -18.57 -4.86 1.44
CA ARG A 140 -19.32 -3.77 0.79
C ARG A 140 -20.62 -4.32 0.24
N HIS A 141 -21.74 -3.76 0.67
CA HIS A 141 -23.03 -4.09 0.10
C HIS A 141 -23.36 -3.11 -1.02
N VAL A 142 -23.25 -3.58 -2.27
CA VAL A 142 -23.53 -2.78 -3.47
C VAL A 142 -24.59 -3.44 -4.36
N ALA A 143 -25.38 -4.36 -3.80
CA ALA A 143 -26.45 -5.04 -4.53
C ALA A 143 -27.81 -4.36 -4.32
N ALA A 144 -28.67 -4.41 -5.33
CA ALA A 144 -30.08 -4.08 -5.23
C ALA A 144 -30.81 -5.15 -4.40
N ALA A 145 -30.69 -5.02 -3.08
CA ALA A 145 -31.28 -5.93 -2.11
C ALA A 145 -31.60 -5.18 -0.81
N PRO A 146 -32.49 -5.73 0.02
CA PRO A 146 -32.65 -5.28 1.41
C PRO A 146 -31.33 -5.32 2.19
N ALA A 147 -31.36 -4.81 3.42
CA ALA A 147 -30.24 -4.95 4.34
C ALA A 147 -29.90 -6.43 4.56
N VAL A 148 -28.62 -6.73 4.73
CA VAL A 148 -28.09 -8.09 4.85
C VAL A 148 -27.34 -8.28 6.15
N ASP A 149 -27.36 -9.50 6.67
CA ASP A 149 -26.47 -9.94 7.75
C ASP A 149 -25.32 -10.74 7.14
N VAL A 150 -24.09 -10.41 7.54
CA VAL A 150 -22.87 -11.12 7.13
C VAL A 150 -22.49 -12.09 8.22
N LEU A 151 -22.39 -13.37 7.86
CA LEU A 151 -22.02 -14.46 8.76
C LEU A 151 -20.56 -14.84 8.53
N ALA A 152 -19.83 -15.08 9.62
CA ALA A 152 -18.50 -15.65 9.63
C ALA A 152 -18.51 -16.91 10.51
N ASN A 153 -18.12 -18.06 9.94
CA ASN A 153 -18.17 -19.38 10.58
C ASN A 153 -19.55 -19.73 11.20
N GLY A 154 -20.62 -19.28 10.53
CA GLY A 154 -22.01 -19.51 10.96
C GLY A 154 -22.54 -18.58 12.06
N GLU A 155 -21.75 -17.60 12.52
CA GLU A 155 -22.19 -16.56 13.47
C GLU A 155 -22.32 -15.21 12.77
N VAL A 156 -23.28 -14.38 13.17
CA VAL A 156 -23.49 -13.05 12.59
C VAL A 156 -22.35 -12.13 13.04
N ALA A 157 -21.53 -11.68 12.08
CA ALA A 157 -20.40 -10.80 12.29
C ALA A 157 -20.75 -9.32 12.03
N VAL A 158 -21.64 -9.07 11.06
CA VAL A 158 -22.17 -7.73 10.74
C VAL A 158 -23.68 -7.84 10.60
N GLU A 159 -24.41 -7.02 11.35
CA GLU A 159 -25.88 -6.97 11.31
C GLU A 159 -26.36 -5.81 10.43
N SER A 160 -27.37 -6.08 9.62
CA SER A 160 -28.15 -5.07 8.89
C SER A 160 -27.32 -4.09 8.05
N LEU A 161 -26.32 -4.59 7.32
CA LEU A 161 -25.55 -3.80 6.37
C LEU A 161 -26.48 -3.41 5.20
N SER A 162 -26.63 -2.12 4.92
CA SER A 162 -27.43 -1.57 3.83
C SER A 162 -26.58 -1.20 2.61
N ASN A 163 -27.17 -1.15 1.42
CA ASN A 163 -26.51 -0.57 0.25
C ASN A 163 -26.56 0.98 0.32
N PRO A 164 -25.44 1.71 0.09
CA PRO A 164 -24.12 1.24 -0.36
C PRO A 164 -23.07 1.15 0.77
N ASP A 165 -23.46 0.84 2.00
CA ASP A 165 -22.57 0.88 3.16
C ASP A 165 -21.55 -0.27 3.19
N GLU A 166 -20.50 -0.08 4.00
CA GLU A 166 -19.44 -1.05 4.22
C GLU A 166 -19.20 -1.32 5.72
N ALA A 167 -18.63 -2.48 6.01
CA ALA A 167 -18.15 -2.84 7.35
C ALA A 167 -16.81 -3.55 7.27
N SER A 168 -15.92 -3.29 8.23
CA SER A 168 -14.59 -3.91 8.30
C SER A 168 -14.37 -4.61 9.64
N LEU A 169 -13.68 -5.75 9.60
CA LEU A 169 -13.28 -6.53 10.77
C LEU A 169 -11.79 -6.89 10.66
N ASP A 170 -11.05 -6.66 11.74
CA ASP A 170 -9.68 -7.16 11.90
C ASP A 170 -9.73 -8.55 12.52
N LEU A 171 -9.15 -9.53 11.83
CA LEU A 171 -9.28 -10.95 12.15
C LEU A 171 -7.91 -11.64 12.10
N PRO A 172 -7.69 -12.69 12.90
CA PRO A 172 -6.51 -13.54 12.73
C PRO A 172 -6.43 -14.08 11.31
N ALA A 173 -5.23 -14.05 10.72
CA ALA A 173 -5.03 -14.55 9.37
C ALA A 173 -5.39 -16.04 9.25
N GLY A 174 -6.13 -16.39 8.20
CA GLY A 174 -6.65 -17.73 7.96
C GLY A 174 -7.84 -17.72 7.00
N THR A 175 -8.34 -18.91 6.69
CA THR A 175 -9.55 -19.09 5.90
C THR A 175 -10.77 -19.09 6.83
N LEU A 176 -11.78 -18.30 6.49
CA LEU A 176 -13.08 -18.27 7.18
C LEU A 176 -14.20 -18.65 6.21
N GLU A 177 -15.22 -19.32 6.73
CA GLU A 177 -16.44 -19.59 5.96
C GLU A 177 -17.35 -18.36 6.08
N ALA A 178 -17.59 -17.65 4.97
CA ALA A 178 -18.47 -16.48 4.93
C ALA A 178 -19.80 -16.83 4.25
N ALA A 179 -20.89 -16.27 4.77
CA ALA A 179 -22.19 -16.31 4.10
C ALA A 179 -22.91 -14.97 4.29
N VAL A 180 -23.84 -14.65 3.38
CA VAL A 180 -24.68 -13.46 3.48
C VAL A 180 -26.14 -13.90 3.49
N THR A 181 -26.90 -13.39 4.43
CA THR A 181 -28.34 -13.62 4.60
C THR A 181 -29.09 -12.30 4.48
N LEU A 182 -30.38 -12.33 4.15
CA LEU A 182 -31.21 -11.14 4.34
C LEU A 182 -31.35 -10.84 5.83
N ALA A 183 -31.42 -9.57 6.21
CA ALA A 183 -31.44 -9.17 7.62
C ALA A 183 -32.60 -9.85 8.39
N GLY A 184 -32.25 -10.57 9.44
CA GLY A 184 -33.19 -11.33 10.28
C GLY A 184 -33.69 -12.65 9.68
N GLU A 185 -33.15 -13.09 8.55
CA GLU A 185 -33.38 -14.42 7.98
C GLU A 185 -32.24 -15.39 8.31
N SER A 186 -32.47 -16.70 8.13
CA SER A 186 -31.47 -17.74 8.39
C SER A 186 -30.93 -18.40 7.13
N ASP A 187 -31.62 -18.25 6.00
CA ASP A 187 -31.26 -18.90 4.75
C ASP A 187 -30.28 -18.00 3.98
N PRO A 188 -29.06 -18.48 3.67
CA PRO A 188 -28.07 -17.67 2.96
C PRO A 188 -28.51 -17.41 1.52
N VAL A 189 -28.45 -16.15 1.11
CA VAL A 189 -28.67 -15.71 -0.28
C VAL A 189 -27.37 -15.72 -1.09
N ILE A 190 -26.23 -15.61 -0.42
CA ILE A 190 -24.89 -15.75 -1.00
C ILE A 190 -24.05 -16.62 -0.07
N GLY A 191 -23.33 -17.60 -0.65
CA GLY A 191 -22.48 -18.53 0.11
C GLY A 191 -23.22 -19.75 0.64
N PRO A 192 -22.61 -20.54 1.54
CA PRO A 192 -21.29 -20.31 2.15
C PRO A 192 -20.14 -20.37 1.14
N ALA A 193 -19.11 -19.55 1.34
CA ALA A 193 -17.89 -19.52 0.56
C ALA A 193 -16.67 -19.36 1.47
N ASP A 194 -15.58 -20.03 1.11
CA ASP A 194 -14.30 -19.87 1.79
C ASP A 194 -13.67 -18.53 1.39
N VAL A 195 -13.36 -17.70 2.39
CA VAL A 195 -12.68 -16.41 2.21
C VAL A 195 -11.35 -16.45 2.93
N ASP A 196 -10.27 -16.23 2.19
CA ASP A 196 -8.92 -16.15 2.74
C ASP A 196 -8.63 -14.75 3.28
N VAL A 197 -8.45 -14.63 4.59
CA VAL A 197 -7.95 -13.41 5.23
C VAL A 197 -6.45 -13.53 5.41
N ALA A 198 -5.69 -12.86 4.54
CA ALA A 198 -4.24 -12.86 4.57
C ALA A 198 -3.69 -11.84 5.57
N GLU A 199 -2.57 -12.19 6.22
CA GLU A 199 -1.86 -11.29 7.14
C GLU A 199 -1.40 -10.03 6.42
N GLY A 200 -1.64 -8.85 7.01
CA GLY A 200 -1.21 -7.56 6.46
C GLY A 200 -2.00 -7.11 5.22
N VAL A 201 -3.12 -7.76 4.90
CA VAL A 201 -3.94 -7.45 3.73
C VAL A 201 -5.35 -7.10 4.15
N ASN A 202 -5.93 -6.08 3.51
CA ASN A 202 -7.36 -5.82 3.50
C ASN A 202 -8.02 -6.54 2.33
N THR A 203 -8.74 -7.62 2.63
CA THR A 203 -9.56 -8.38 1.68
C THR A 203 -10.94 -7.75 1.64
N ILE A 204 -11.29 -7.15 0.51
CA ILE A 204 -12.56 -6.45 0.30
C ILE A 204 -13.48 -7.35 -0.53
N VAL A 205 -14.64 -7.71 0.02
CA VAL A 205 -15.67 -8.52 -0.62
C VAL A 205 -16.86 -7.63 -0.97
N TYR A 206 -17.27 -7.66 -2.23
CA TYR A 206 -18.40 -6.90 -2.75
C TYR A 206 -19.57 -7.85 -3.00
N ALA A 207 -20.69 -7.62 -2.32
CA ALA A 207 -21.97 -8.24 -2.67
C ALA A 207 -22.67 -7.34 -3.70
N TRP A 208 -22.91 -7.86 -4.89
CA TRP A 208 -23.47 -7.08 -6.01
C TRP A 208 -24.56 -7.83 -6.77
N GLY A 209 -25.25 -7.13 -7.66
CA GLY A 209 -26.37 -7.66 -8.45
C GLY A 209 -27.73 -7.25 -7.89
N SER A 210 -28.76 -8.05 -8.15
CA SER A 210 -30.16 -7.80 -7.78
C SER A 210 -30.76 -9.04 -7.11
N ALA A 211 -31.29 -8.85 -5.90
CA ALA A 211 -32.02 -9.90 -5.20
C ALA A 211 -33.35 -10.21 -5.89
N ALA A 212 -34.00 -9.20 -6.47
CA ALA A 212 -35.28 -9.36 -7.18
C ALA A 212 -35.13 -10.18 -8.47
N ASP A 213 -34.01 -10.00 -9.17
CA ASP A 213 -33.72 -10.70 -10.44
C ASP A 213 -32.96 -12.01 -10.25
N GLY A 214 -32.53 -12.32 -9.01
CA GLY A 214 -31.86 -13.56 -8.67
C GLY A 214 -30.45 -13.70 -9.26
N ASN A 215 -29.77 -12.57 -9.51
CA ASN A 215 -28.43 -12.52 -10.10
C ASN A 215 -27.38 -11.97 -9.11
N LEU A 216 -27.61 -12.14 -7.80
CA LEU A 216 -26.64 -11.79 -6.76
C LEU A 216 -25.32 -12.55 -6.97
N ALA A 217 -24.21 -11.82 -6.86
CA ALA A 217 -22.86 -12.34 -7.06
C ALA A 217 -21.86 -11.68 -6.09
N LEU A 218 -20.65 -12.22 -6.07
CA LEU A 218 -19.52 -11.71 -5.29
C LEU A 218 -18.38 -11.28 -6.21
N ALA A 219 -17.70 -10.21 -5.83
CA ALA A 219 -16.37 -9.87 -6.32
C ALA A 219 -15.42 -9.68 -5.14
N THR A 220 -14.13 -9.91 -5.35
CA THR A 220 -13.11 -9.81 -4.30
C THR A 220 -11.93 -8.98 -4.76
N GLN A 221 -11.44 -8.10 -3.89
CA GLN A 221 -10.25 -7.30 -4.11
C GLN A 221 -9.32 -7.45 -2.92
N THR A 222 -8.02 -7.49 -3.16
CA THR A 222 -7.01 -7.44 -2.11
C THR A 222 -6.28 -6.11 -2.18
N VAL A 223 -6.21 -5.40 -1.05
CA VAL A 223 -5.47 -4.15 -0.89
C VAL A 223 -4.44 -4.35 0.21
N ASP A 224 -3.18 -4.06 -0.08
CA ASP A 224 -2.13 -4.14 0.93
C ASP A 224 -2.39 -3.12 2.05
N ALA A 225 -2.35 -3.59 3.30
CA ALA A 225 -2.41 -2.73 4.47
C ALA A 225 -0.98 -2.50 4.99
N THR A 226 -0.80 -1.44 5.76
CA THR A 226 0.48 -1.27 6.47
C THR A 226 0.56 -2.36 7.55
N HIS A 227 1.69 -3.05 7.70
CA HIS A 227 1.86 -4.03 8.78
C HIS A 227 2.94 -3.55 9.77
N SER A 228 2.73 -3.82 11.05
CA SER A 228 3.75 -3.60 12.06
C SER A 228 4.90 -4.62 11.89
N SER A 229 6.15 -4.20 12.11
CA SER A 229 7.28 -5.14 12.11
C SER A 229 7.15 -6.09 13.31
N PRO A 230 7.61 -7.36 13.22
CA PRO A 230 7.54 -8.29 14.34
C PRO A 230 8.22 -7.71 15.58
N ASP A 231 7.54 -7.72 16.72
CA ASP A 231 8.16 -7.47 18.02
C ASP A 231 9.26 -8.51 18.22
N GLY A 232 10.52 -8.07 18.18
CA GLY A 232 11.69 -8.94 18.03
C GLY A 232 11.71 -10.19 18.92
N VAL A 233 12.34 -11.26 18.43
CA VAL A 233 12.44 -12.52 19.19
C VAL A 233 13.13 -12.30 20.56
N PRO A 234 12.52 -12.72 21.69
CA PRO A 234 13.16 -12.64 22.99
C PRO A 234 14.35 -13.59 23.06
N THR A 235 15.54 -13.14 22.63
CA THR A 235 16.78 -13.84 22.95
C THR A 235 17.07 -13.58 24.42
N GLY A 236 16.58 -14.46 25.30
CA GLY A 236 16.84 -14.37 26.73
C GLY A 236 18.33 -14.11 26.99
N ASN A 237 18.61 -13.08 27.80
CA ASN A 237 19.96 -12.76 28.26
C ASN A 237 20.48 -13.93 29.11
N PHE A 238 21.17 -14.90 28.51
CA PHE A 238 22.02 -15.81 29.26
C PHE A 238 23.28 -15.04 29.65
N GLU A 239 23.40 -14.68 30.92
CA GLU A 239 24.67 -14.25 31.49
C GLU A 239 25.66 -15.42 31.35
N VAL A 240 26.63 -15.27 30.44
CA VAL A 240 27.78 -16.17 30.42
C VAL A 240 28.55 -15.87 31.70
N VAL A 241 28.29 -16.65 32.75
CA VAL A 241 29.18 -16.72 33.91
C VAL A 241 30.54 -17.12 33.36
N ALA A 242 31.43 -16.14 33.24
CA ALA A 242 32.83 -16.39 32.96
C ALA A 242 33.31 -17.36 34.06
N GLY A 243 33.50 -18.62 33.68
CA GLY A 243 33.98 -19.65 34.58
C GLY A 243 35.20 -19.11 35.30
N GLN A 244 35.16 -19.16 36.63
CA GLN A 244 36.26 -18.75 37.49
C GLN A 244 37.55 -19.34 36.93
N SER A 245 38.41 -18.47 36.42
CA SER A 245 39.73 -18.83 35.93
C SER A 245 40.46 -19.58 37.05
N THR A 246 40.74 -20.86 36.87
CA THR A 246 41.58 -21.68 37.76
C THR A 246 43.07 -21.29 37.67
N ALA A 247 43.37 -20.02 37.39
CA ALA A 247 44.71 -19.47 37.22
C ALA A 247 45.40 -19.08 38.55
N GLY A 248 45.04 -19.76 39.65
CA GLY A 248 45.60 -19.51 40.98
C GLY A 248 46.84 -20.34 41.35
N TRP A 249 47.39 -21.15 40.44
CA TRP A 249 48.45 -22.12 40.78
C TRP A 249 49.63 -22.19 39.78
N VAL A 250 50.01 -21.08 39.14
CA VAL A 250 51.35 -20.99 38.55
C VAL A 250 52.17 -19.95 39.31
N ALA A 251 52.99 -20.51 40.18
CA ALA A 251 53.97 -19.86 41.02
C ALA A 251 54.95 -18.99 40.22
N GLY A 252 55.46 -17.98 40.93
CA GLY A 252 56.28 -16.91 40.40
C GLY A 252 57.56 -17.33 39.70
N ILE A 253 57.80 -16.64 38.59
CA ILE A 253 59.09 -16.24 38.02
C ILE A 253 58.77 -14.87 37.41
N GLY A 254 59.32 -13.73 37.77
CA GLY A 254 60.67 -13.48 38.25
C GLY A 254 61.23 -12.33 37.43
N VAL A 255 60.98 -11.11 37.93
CA VAL A 255 61.90 -9.95 37.88
C VAL A 255 62.19 -9.29 36.51
N LEU A 256 61.65 -8.06 36.42
CA LEU A 256 62.20 -6.90 35.72
C LEU A 256 63.74 -6.83 35.79
N ALA A 257 64.41 -7.13 34.68
CA ALA A 257 65.85 -6.89 34.50
C ALA A 257 66.06 -5.77 33.47
N LEU A 258 65.91 -4.52 33.92
CA LEU A 258 66.45 -3.33 33.28
C LEU A 258 67.45 -2.68 34.25
N ILE A 259 68.67 -3.20 34.32
CA ILE A 259 69.82 -2.44 34.82
C ILE A 259 71.03 -2.80 33.95
N GLY A 260 71.65 -1.76 33.40
CA GLY A 260 72.75 -1.82 32.47
C GLY A 260 74.03 -2.43 33.04
N VAL A 261 74.84 -2.94 32.12
CA VAL A 261 76.24 -3.30 32.39
C VAL A 261 77.13 -2.34 31.59
N GLY A 262 77.58 -1.31 32.30
CA GLY A 262 78.84 -0.63 32.00
C GLY A 262 79.99 -1.47 32.53
N THR A 263 80.88 -1.84 31.60
CA THR A 263 82.32 -2.16 31.74
C THR A 263 82.92 -2.62 33.08
N VAL A 264 83.51 -3.82 33.02
CA VAL A 264 84.90 -4.19 33.43
C VAL A 264 85.33 -3.95 34.88
N ALA A 265 85.67 -5.04 35.59
CA ALA A 265 87.05 -5.31 36.05
C ALA A 265 87.17 -6.58 36.93
N MET A 266 87.94 -7.54 36.41
CA MET A 266 89.08 -8.24 37.04
C MET A 266 88.98 -8.71 38.51
N GLY A 267 89.34 -9.99 38.74
CA GLY A 267 90.19 -10.34 39.89
C GLY A 267 89.65 -11.35 40.91
N ALA A 268 89.87 -12.62 40.61
CA ALA A 268 90.38 -13.68 41.50
C ALA A 268 90.14 -13.65 43.03
N ARG A 269 89.58 -14.79 43.49
CA ARG A 269 90.04 -15.66 44.60
C ARG A 269 90.11 -15.13 46.04
N ALA A 270 89.23 -15.74 46.84
CA ALA A 270 89.53 -16.64 47.97
C ALA A 270 89.57 -16.09 49.43
N LYS A 271 89.00 -16.96 50.31
CA LYS A 271 88.98 -16.98 51.80
C LYS A 271 88.05 -15.93 52.44
N SER A 272 87.39 -16.17 53.58
CA SER A 272 87.63 -17.07 54.72
C SER A 272 86.34 -17.35 55.50
N ARG A 273 86.31 -18.46 56.23
CA ARG A 273 85.34 -18.77 57.30
C ARG A 273 85.43 -17.79 58.47
N VAL A 274 84.28 -17.77 59.18
CA VAL A 274 83.92 -17.26 60.52
C VAL A 274 83.64 -15.77 60.60
#